data_AF-A0A090EC94-F1
#
_entry.id   AF-A0A090EC94-F1
#
_cell.length_a   1.000
_cell.length_b   1.000
_cell.length_c   1.000
_cell.angle_alpha   90.00
_cell.angle_beta   90.00
_cell.angle_gamma   90.00
#
_symmetry.space_group_name_H-M   'P 1'
#
loop_
_entity.id
_entity.type
_entity.pdbx_description
1 polymer ?
#
loop_
_entity_poly.entity_id
_entity_poly.type
_entity_poly.pdbx_seq_one_letter_code
_entity_poly.pdbx_strand_id
1 'polypeptide(L)'
;MSLKSLSFYGLTACIALSVALGVAAFPSAAHSTEKLYDWSDDEVAVDSAEAIARGCLDSVEPQERDSCAQMPIKVCVSQFDDGKGNQYDNNECTGFSAMAWGRILDDVYGRVLQFEGAPKGIQKSQSMWRAWSDFDCEICSNYEGTMAALDNASCHLSHRANRVMELKYLLRE
;
A
#
# COMPACT_ATOMS: atom_id res chain seq x y z
N MET A 1 -57.05 -41.27 14.46
CA MET A 1 -56.14 -40.10 14.61
C MET A 1 -54.90 -40.39 13.78
N SER A 2 -54.51 -39.46 12.91
CA SER A 2 -53.51 -39.61 11.86
C SER A 2 -52.33 -38.65 12.07
N LEU A 3 -51.15 -39.06 11.58
CA LEU A 3 -49.88 -38.32 11.37
C LEU A 3 -49.04 -38.06 12.65
N LYS A 4 -47.70 -38.16 12.65
CA LYS A 4 -46.73 -37.97 11.56
C LYS A 4 -45.30 -38.44 11.93
N SER A 5 -44.59 -38.89 10.89
CA SER A 5 -43.16 -38.74 10.57
C SER A 5 -42.04 -39.39 11.42
N LEU A 6 -41.33 -40.29 10.73
CA LEU A 6 -40.05 -40.93 11.06
C LEU A 6 -38.87 -39.95 10.91
N SER A 7 -37.87 -40.08 11.78
CA SER A 7 -36.49 -39.61 11.55
C SER A 7 -35.54 -40.74 11.94
N PHE A 8 -34.72 -41.18 10.98
CA PHE A 8 -33.76 -42.28 11.12
C PHE A 8 -32.40 -41.79 11.62
N TYR A 9 -31.86 -42.52 12.58
CA TYR A 9 -30.46 -42.53 13.00
C TYR A 9 -29.54 -43.13 11.90
N GLY A 10 -28.26 -42.72 11.86
CA GLY A 10 -27.16 -43.63 11.49
C GLY A 10 -26.02 -43.10 10.60
N LEU A 11 -24.90 -42.73 11.25
CA LEU A 11 -23.51 -43.20 11.03
C LEU A 11 -22.87 -43.34 9.62
N THR A 12 -21.71 -42.64 9.47
CA THR A 12 -20.46 -42.96 8.73
C THR A 12 -20.47 -43.12 7.20
N ALA A 13 -19.73 -42.24 6.50
CA ALA A 13 -18.55 -42.62 5.69
C ALA A 13 -17.91 -41.38 5.02
N CYS A 14 -16.57 -41.33 5.09
CA CYS A 14 -15.71 -40.41 4.37
C CYS A 14 -15.84 -40.58 2.85
N ILE A 15 -16.02 -39.48 2.11
CA ILE A 15 -15.46 -39.32 0.77
C ILE A 15 -14.93 -37.88 0.67
N ALA A 16 -13.60 -37.77 0.69
CA ALA A 16 -12.89 -36.59 0.24
C ALA A 16 -13.10 -36.44 -1.27
N LEU A 17 -13.65 -35.30 -1.70
CA LEU A 17 -13.50 -34.85 -3.08
C LEU A 17 -12.63 -33.60 -3.07
N SER A 18 -11.34 -33.82 -3.33
CA SER A 18 -10.37 -32.78 -3.62
C SER A 18 -10.74 -32.09 -4.92
N VAL A 19 -11.21 -30.84 -4.84
CA VAL A 19 -11.17 -29.92 -5.97
C VAL A 19 -9.94 -29.06 -5.77
N ALA A 20 -8.89 -29.44 -6.50
CA ALA A 20 -7.71 -28.62 -6.71
C ALA A 20 -8.09 -27.40 -7.55
N LEU A 21 -8.33 -26.27 -6.88
CA LEU A 21 -8.11 -24.95 -7.44
C LEU A 21 -6.98 -24.36 -6.63
N GLY A 22 -5.85 -24.11 -7.30
CA GLY A 22 -4.62 -23.60 -6.70
C GLY A 22 -4.85 -22.26 -6.03
N VAL A 23 -5.21 -22.29 -4.75
CA VAL A 23 -4.99 -21.18 -3.84
C VAL A 23 -3.52 -21.27 -3.47
N ALA A 24 -2.73 -20.28 -3.88
CA ALA A 24 -1.38 -20.14 -3.37
C ALA A 24 -1.48 -20.13 -1.84
N ALA A 25 -0.96 -21.18 -1.20
CA ALA A 25 -0.79 -21.22 0.23
C ALA A 25 0.19 -20.09 0.58
N PHE A 26 -0.31 -19.01 1.16
CA PHE A 26 0.54 -18.01 1.78
C PHE A 26 1.44 -18.74 2.79
N PRO A 27 2.76 -18.56 2.73
CA PRO A 27 3.62 -19.14 3.74
C PRO A 27 3.21 -18.53 5.09
N SER A 28 2.65 -19.37 5.96
CA SER A 28 2.56 -19.10 7.39
C SER A 28 3.98 -19.03 7.91
N ALA A 29 4.56 -17.82 7.89
CA ALA A 29 5.92 -17.58 8.32
C ALA A 29 5.95 -17.52 9.85
N ALA A 30 6.41 -18.61 10.44
CA ALA A 30 6.94 -18.64 11.79
C ALA A 30 8.17 -17.70 11.90
N HIS A 31 8.26 -17.01 13.04
CA HIS A 31 9.38 -16.18 13.52
C HIS A 31 9.71 -14.93 12.69
N SER A 32 8.88 -13.89 12.87
CA SER A 32 9.24 -12.51 12.56
C SER A 32 10.28 -12.01 13.57
N THR A 33 11.55 -11.92 13.18
CA THR A 33 12.43 -10.87 13.70
C THR A 33 11.99 -9.57 13.04
N GLU A 34 10.86 -9.03 13.48
CA GLU A 34 10.28 -7.84 12.87
C GLU A 34 11.28 -6.70 13.06
N LYS A 35 11.81 -6.19 11.95
CA LYS A 35 12.60 -4.97 12.00
C LYS A 35 11.70 -3.88 12.56
N LEU A 36 12.02 -3.43 13.78
CA LEU A 36 11.29 -2.33 14.40
C LEU A 36 11.66 -1.04 13.68
N TYR A 37 10.65 -0.32 13.22
CA TYR A 37 10.81 1.02 12.66
C TYR A 37 10.48 2.05 13.75
N ASP A 38 10.98 3.26 13.56
CA ASP A 38 10.76 4.34 14.51
C ASP A 38 9.62 5.23 14.00
N TRP A 39 8.57 5.34 14.82
CA TRP A 39 7.35 6.10 14.56
C TRP A 39 7.12 7.19 15.62
N SER A 40 8.16 7.54 16.38
CA SER A 40 8.04 8.41 17.56
C SER A 40 7.92 9.90 17.25
N ASP A 41 8.34 10.32 16.06
CA ASP A 41 8.34 11.69 15.56
C ASP A 41 7.96 11.70 14.08
N ASP A 42 7.26 12.74 13.62
CA ASP A 42 6.74 12.83 12.24
C ASP A 42 7.85 12.66 11.18
N GLU A 43 9.01 13.29 11.36
CA GLU A 43 10.09 13.23 10.37
C GLU A 43 10.73 11.84 10.35
N VAL A 44 10.95 11.27 11.53
CA VAL A 44 11.51 9.92 11.69
C VAL A 44 10.54 8.86 11.17
N ALA A 45 9.24 9.04 11.37
CA ALA A 45 8.19 8.17 10.86
C ALA A 45 8.15 8.21 9.32
N VAL A 46 8.34 9.37 8.70
CA VAL A 46 8.46 9.49 7.23
C VAL A 46 9.71 8.78 6.72
N ASP A 47 10.85 8.92 7.40
CA ASP A 47 12.08 8.20 7.04
C ASP A 47 11.91 6.68 7.14
N SER A 48 11.24 6.20 8.19
CA SER A 48 10.85 4.79 8.36
C SER A 48 9.97 4.30 7.21
N ALA A 49 8.93 5.07 6.86
CA ALA A 49 8.03 4.75 5.76
C ALA A 49 8.76 4.73 4.40
N GLU A 50 9.67 5.68 4.15
CA GLU A 50 10.49 5.73 2.94
C GLU A 50 11.43 4.52 2.85
N ALA A 51 12.09 4.15 3.96
CA ALA A 51 12.96 2.98 4.01
C ALA A 51 12.19 1.67 3.70
N ILE A 52 10.95 1.54 4.20
CA ILE A 52 10.08 0.40 3.89
C ILE A 52 9.70 0.37 2.41
N ALA A 53 9.25 1.51 1.86
CA ALA A 53 8.82 1.61 0.48
C ALA A 53 9.97 1.29 -0.50
N ARG A 54 11.15 1.89 -0.29
CA ARG A 54 12.36 1.60 -1.09
C ARG A 54 12.80 0.15 -0.94
N GLY A 55 12.86 -0.36 0.29
CA GLY A 55 13.19 -1.76 0.54
C GLY A 55 12.25 -2.73 -0.19
N CYS A 56 10.96 -2.41 -0.27
CA CYS A 56 10.01 -3.20 -1.05
C CYS A 56 10.30 -3.10 -2.56
N LEU A 57 10.47 -1.89 -3.09
CA LEU A 57 10.78 -1.65 -4.52
C LEU A 57 12.02 -2.41 -5.00
N ASP A 58 13.03 -2.53 -4.13
CA ASP A 58 14.29 -3.21 -4.41
C ASP A 58 14.17 -4.75 -4.28
N SER A 59 13.16 -5.23 -3.56
CA SER A 59 12.98 -6.67 -3.25
C SER A 59 12.01 -7.38 -4.18
N VAL A 60 11.25 -6.66 -5.01
CA VAL A 60 10.24 -7.23 -5.89
C VAL A 60 10.54 -6.93 -7.36
N GLU A 61 10.04 -7.80 -8.24
CA GLU A 61 10.17 -7.60 -9.68
C GLU A 61 9.33 -6.40 -10.16
N PRO A 62 9.68 -5.75 -11.29
CA PRO A 62 8.98 -4.56 -11.76
C PRO A 62 7.45 -4.70 -11.85
N GLN A 63 6.94 -5.86 -12.27
CA GLN A 63 5.50 -6.14 -12.37
C GLN A 63 4.77 -6.28 -11.03
N GLU A 64 5.49 -6.42 -9.92
CA GLU A 64 4.93 -6.59 -8.57
C GLU A 64 5.01 -5.30 -7.73
N ARG A 65 5.67 -4.25 -8.23
CA ARG A 65 5.96 -3.03 -7.48
C ARG A 65 4.74 -2.23 -7.04
N ASP A 66 3.61 -2.36 -7.73
CA ASP A 66 2.35 -1.73 -7.29
C ASP A 66 1.93 -2.20 -5.89
N SER A 67 2.30 -3.43 -5.51
CA SER A 67 2.04 -3.96 -4.16
C SER A 67 2.82 -3.24 -3.05
N CYS A 68 3.90 -2.51 -3.40
CA CYS A 68 4.73 -1.77 -2.45
C CYS A 68 4.08 -0.50 -1.93
N ALA A 69 3.11 0.09 -2.65
CA ALA A 69 2.48 1.35 -2.29
C ALA A 69 1.95 1.35 -0.84
N GLN A 70 1.34 0.23 -0.44
CA GLN A 70 0.67 0.06 0.85
C GLN A 70 1.55 -0.57 1.93
N MET A 71 2.78 -0.98 1.59
CA MET A 71 3.66 -1.67 2.56
C MET A 71 4.03 -0.83 3.78
N PRO A 72 4.36 0.47 3.65
CA PRO A 72 4.64 1.32 4.81
C PRO A 72 3.46 1.38 5.79
N ILE A 73 2.23 1.50 5.28
CA ILE A 73 1.01 1.52 6.11
C ILE A 73 0.85 0.21 6.87
N LYS A 74 0.99 -0.93 6.18
CA LYS A 74 0.83 -2.26 6.80
C LYS A 74 1.81 -2.48 7.95
N VAL A 75 3.07 -2.07 7.77
CA VAL A 75 4.12 -2.21 8.79
C VAL A 75 3.92 -1.20 9.92
N CYS A 76 3.56 0.03 9.60
CA CYS A 76 3.28 1.05 10.61
C CYS A 76 2.13 0.60 11.52
N VAL A 77 0.99 0.23 10.95
CA VAL A 77 -0.20 -0.22 11.70
C VAL A 77 0.07 -1.50 12.50
N SER A 78 0.91 -2.43 12.02
CA SER A 78 1.27 -3.63 12.81
C SER A 78 2.12 -3.31 14.04
N GLN A 79 2.84 -2.18 14.03
CA GLN A 79 3.72 -1.75 15.11
C GLN A 79 3.03 -0.75 16.07
N PHE A 80 1.88 -0.19 15.70
CA PHE A 80 1.02 0.60 16.59
C PHE A 80 0.02 -0.31 17.35
N ASP A 81 -0.05 -0.13 18.67
CA ASP A 81 -1.00 -0.80 19.58
C ASP A 81 -1.13 -2.33 19.38
N ASP A 82 0.02 -3.03 19.21
CA ASP A 82 0.07 -4.48 18.92
C ASP A 82 -0.79 -4.91 17.71
N GLY A 83 -0.95 -4.05 16.70
CA GLY A 83 -1.78 -4.31 15.52
C GLY A 83 -3.28 -4.07 15.70
N LYS A 84 -3.70 -3.43 16.79
CA LYS A 84 -5.10 -3.04 17.04
C LYS A 84 -5.44 -1.63 16.54
N GLY A 85 -4.58 -1.07 15.70
CA GLY A 85 -4.60 0.32 15.25
C GLY A 85 -6.00 0.90 15.08
N ASN A 86 -6.25 2.00 15.77
CA ASN A 86 -7.53 2.71 15.71
C ASN A 86 -7.55 3.67 14.49
N GLN A 87 -8.64 4.41 14.29
CA GLN A 87 -8.76 5.32 13.15
C GLN A 87 -7.65 6.39 13.11
N TYR A 88 -7.19 6.85 14.27
CA TYR A 88 -6.11 7.83 14.38
C TYR A 88 -4.79 7.24 13.87
N ASP A 89 -4.43 6.03 14.31
CA ASP A 89 -3.18 5.37 13.89
C ASP A 89 -3.18 5.09 12.37
N ASN A 90 -4.34 4.69 11.82
CA ASN A 90 -4.48 4.51 10.37
C ASN A 90 -4.28 5.83 9.60
N ASN A 91 -4.79 6.94 10.12
CA ASN A 91 -4.61 8.26 9.52
C ASN A 91 -3.14 8.69 9.55
N GLU A 92 -2.46 8.53 10.69
CA GLU A 92 -1.04 8.87 10.83
C GLU A 92 -0.17 8.02 9.89
N CYS A 93 -0.30 6.69 9.94
CA CYS A 93 0.46 5.79 9.09
C CYS A 93 0.25 6.07 7.59
N THR A 94 -0.98 6.42 7.19
CA THR A 94 -1.27 6.80 5.80
C THR A 94 -0.62 8.14 5.45
N GLY A 95 -0.65 9.11 6.36
CA GLY A 95 0.03 10.40 6.21
C GLY A 95 1.54 10.25 6.03
N PHE A 96 2.21 9.48 6.90
CA PHE A 96 3.64 9.20 6.80
C PHE A 96 3.99 8.53 5.48
N SER A 97 3.21 7.52 5.08
CA SER A 97 3.39 6.85 3.79
C SER A 97 3.22 7.80 2.59
N ALA A 98 2.20 8.66 2.61
CA ALA A 98 1.98 9.63 1.54
C ALA A 98 3.16 10.61 1.40
N MET A 99 3.71 11.08 2.52
CA MET A 99 4.90 11.95 2.53
C MET A 99 6.15 11.22 2.04
N ALA A 100 6.38 9.98 2.48
CA ALA A 100 7.49 9.14 2.02
C ALA A 100 7.44 8.92 0.50
N TRP A 101 6.29 8.57 -0.06
CA TRP A 101 6.12 8.45 -1.51
C TRP A 101 6.33 9.77 -2.25
N GLY A 102 6.08 10.92 -1.59
CA GLY A 102 6.43 12.24 -2.12
C GLY A 102 7.94 12.44 -2.25
N ARG A 103 8.71 12.07 -1.21
CA ARG A 103 10.19 12.11 -1.25
C ARG A 103 10.76 11.20 -2.33
N ILE A 104 10.24 9.98 -2.42
CA ILE A 104 10.65 9.01 -3.46
C ILE A 104 10.34 9.55 -4.85
N LEU A 105 9.16 10.17 -5.05
CA LEU A 105 8.79 10.78 -6.32
C LEU A 105 9.76 11.90 -6.72
N ASP A 106 10.10 12.80 -5.80
CA ASP A 106 11.00 13.91 -6.09
C ASP A 106 12.42 13.42 -6.41
N ASP A 107 12.91 12.41 -5.70
CA ASP A 107 14.18 11.73 -6.00
C ASP A 107 14.17 11.09 -7.40
N VAL A 108 13.19 10.24 -7.69
CA VAL A 108 13.06 9.57 -9.00
C VAL A 108 12.94 10.59 -10.13
N TYR A 109 12.12 11.62 -9.96
CA TYR A 109 11.98 12.69 -10.94
C TYR A 109 13.30 13.46 -11.14
N GLY A 110 14.04 13.76 -10.07
CA GLY A 110 15.36 14.36 -10.15
C GLY A 110 16.33 13.53 -11.00
N ARG A 111 16.29 12.20 -10.87
CA ARG A 111 17.09 11.28 -11.70
C ARG A 111 16.62 11.26 -13.16
N VAL A 112 15.31 11.30 -13.41
CA VAL A 112 14.76 11.43 -14.78
C VAL A 112 15.25 12.70 -15.48
N LEU A 113 15.37 13.83 -14.77
CA LEU A 113 15.87 15.07 -15.36
C LEU A 113 17.33 14.98 -15.83
N GLN A 114 18.10 14.06 -15.26
CA GLN A 114 19.51 13.83 -15.60
C GLN A 114 19.70 12.70 -16.62
N PHE A 115 18.63 11.97 -16.96
CA PHE A 115 18.70 10.82 -17.85
C PHE A 115 18.86 11.26 -19.32
N GLU A 116 19.88 10.71 -20.01
CA GLU A 116 20.19 11.06 -21.40
C GLU A 116 19.01 10.80 -22.37
N GLY A 117 18.13 9.85 -22.03
CA GLY A 117 16.91 9.52 -22.77
C GLY A 117 15.64 10.25 -22.31
N ALA A 118 15.74 11.28 -21.46
CA ALA A 118 14.58 11.94 -20.89
C ALA A 118 13.68 12.57 -21.99
N PRO A 119 12.36 12.33 -21.97
CA PRO A 119 11.45 12.92 -22.95
C PRO A 119 11.48 14.45 -22.95
N LYS A 120 11.55 15.06 -24.13
CA LYS A 120 11.42 16.52 -24.35
C LYS A 120 10.00 16.96 -23.99
N GLY A 121 9.76 17.25 -22.71
CA GLY A 121 8.43 17.56 -22.18
C GLY A 121 8.18 17.00 -20.79
N ILE A 122 9.11 16.22 -20.23
CA ILE A 122 8.93 15.60 -18.92
C ILE A 122 8.68 16.62 -17.80
N GLN A 123 9.32 17.80 -17.84
CA GLN A 123 9.09 18.86 -16.87
C GLN A 123 7.66 19.40 -16.92
N LYS A 124 7.14 19.62 -18.14
CA LYS A 124 5.76 20.07 -18.34
C LYS A 124 4.77 18.98 -17.91
N SER A 125 5.03 17.72 -18.28
CA SER A 125 4.22 16.58 -17.85
C SER A 125 4.16 16.48 -16.32
N GLN A 126 5.31 16.60 -15.64
CA GLN A 126 5.35 16.55 -14.17
C GLN A 126 4.62 17.72 -13.52
N SER A 127 4.77 18.93 -14.05
CA SER A 127 4.06 20.11 -13.54
C SER A 127 2.54 19.98 -13.69
N MET A 128 2.06 19.49 -14.84
CA MET A 128 0.63 19.27 -15.06
C MET A 128 0.10 18.13 -14.20
N TRP A 129 0.87 17.05 -14.04
CA TRP A 129 0.52 15.94 -13.18
C TRP A 129 0.37 16.37 -11.72
N ARG A 130 1.30 17.16 -11.17
CA ARG A 130 1.21 17.66 -9.78
C ARG A 130 -0.06 18.48 -9.57
N ALA A 131 -0.33 19.43 -10.45
CA ALA A 131 -1.52 20.27 -10.36
C ALA A 131 -2.82 19.46 -10.45
N TRP A 132 -2.86 18.45 -11.34
CA TRP A 132 -4.00 17.56 -11.45
C TRP A 132 -4.17 16.68 -10.19
N SER A 133 -3.10 16.05 -9.70
CA SER A 133 -3.17 15.15 -8.55
C SER A 133 -3.59 15.86 -7.27
N ASP A 134 -3.13 17.10 -7.06
CA ASP A 134 -3.49 17.89 -5.88
C ASP A 134 -4.99 18.25 -5.93
N PHE A 135 -5.49 18.68 -7.09
CA PHE A 135 -6.90 18.98 -7.27
C PHE A 135 -7.80 17.74 -7.16
N ASP A 136 -7.36 16.59 -7.68
CA ASP A 136 -8.07 15.32 -7.59
C ASP A 136 -8.22 14.89 -6.12
N CYS A 137 -7.14 14.98 -5.33
CA CYS A 137 -7.20 14.64 -3.91
C CYS A 137 -8.06 15.60 -3.09
N GLU A 138 -8.06 16.89 -3.42
CA GLU A 138 -8.97 17.86 -2.81
C GLU A 138 -10.44 17.49 -3.07
N ILE A 139 -10.80 17.13 -4.30
CA ILE A 139 -12.17 16.72 -4.63
C ILE A 139 -12.58 15.46 -3.88
N CYS A 140 -11.71 14.43 -3.87
CA CYS A 140 -11.99 13.17 -3.19
C CYS A 140 -12.18 13.31 -1.68
N SER A 141 -11.63 14.37 -1.08
CA SER A 141 -11.66 14.63 0.36
C SER A 141 -12.44 15.88 0.76
N ASN A 142 -13.28 16.41 -0.15
CA ASN A 142 -14.05 17.65 0.09
C ASN A 142 -15.27 17.42 1.00
N TYR A 143 -15.02 17.00 2.23
CA TYR A 143 -16.00 16.83 3.30
C TYR A 143 -15.32 16.93 4.67
N GLU A 144 -16.09 17.01 5.75
CA GLU A 144 -15.54 17.19 7.11
C GLU A 144 -15.30 15.84 7.82
N GLY A 145 -14.26 15.78 8.65
CA GLY A 145 -13.99 14.68 9.57
C GLY A 145 -12.65 13.97 9.35
N THR A 146 -12.31 13.04 10.24
CA THR A 146 -11.04 12.29 10.18
C THR A 146 -10.95 11.39 8.95
N MET A 147 -12.08 10.97 8.39
CA MET A 147 -12.12 10.22 7.13
C MET A 147 -11.66 11.06 5.93
N ALA A 148 -11.96 12.37 5.91
CA ALA A 148 -11.49 13.25 4.84
C ALA A 148 -9.97 13.35 4.81
N ALA A 149 -9.34 13.42 5.99
CA ALA A 149 -7.89 13.40 6.11
C ALA A 149 -7.29 12.07 5.62
N LEU A 150 -7.93 10.94 5.95
CA LEU A 150 -7.50 9.62 5.46
C LEU A 150 -7.59 9.53 3.93
N ASP A 151 -8.73 9.93 3.36
CA ASP A 151 -8.96 9.87 1.92
C ASP A 151 -8.00 10.77 1.17
N ASN A 152 -7.71 11.97 1.70
CA ASN A 152 -6.73 12.88 1.12
C ASN A 152 -5.32 12.25 1.12
N ALA A 153 -4.89 11.72 2.26
CA ALA A 153 -3.57 11.08 2.38
C ALA A 153 -3.46 9.83 1.49
N SER A 154 -4.50 9.00 1.45
CA SER A 154 -4.57 7.79 0.62
C SER A 154 -4.54 8.11 -0.87
N CYS A 155 -5.24 9.17 -1.29
CA CYS A 155 -5.20 9.68 -2.65
C CYS A 155 -3.78 10.12 -3.03
N HIS A 156 -3.14 10.95 -2.19
CA HIS A 156 -1.78 11.41 -2.44
C HIS A 156 -0.78 10.26 -2.50
N LEU A 157 -0.87 9.29 -1.59
CA LEU A 157 -0.06 8.08 -1.61
C LEU A 157 -0.19 7.37 -2.95
N SER A 158 -1.41 7.09 -3.38
CA SER A 158 -1.69 6.32 -4.59
C SER A 158 -1.17 7.01 -5.84
N HIS A 159 -1.45 8.31 -5.98
CA HIS A 159 -0.93 9.10 -7.10
C HIS A 159 0.60 9.12 -7.12
N ARG A 160 1.24 9.42 -5.99
CA ARG A 160 2.71 9.51 -5.90
C ARG A 160 3.37 8.17 -6.18
N ALA A 161 2.87 7.08 -5.62
CA ALA A 161 3.38 5.73 -5.87
C ALA A 161 3.27 5.34 -7.35
N ASN A 162 2.10 5.54 -7.97
CA ASN A 162 1.91 5.26 -9.39
C ASN A 162 2.86 6.08 -10.26
N ARG A 163 3.02 7.37 -9.96
CA ARG A 163 3.92 8.24 -10.70
C ARG A 163 5.39 7.83 -10.55
N VAL A 164 5.80 7.34 -9.39
CA VAL A 164 7.12 6.74 -9.21
C VAL A 164 7.33 5.57 -10.17
N MET A 165 6.37 4.67 -10.29
CA MET A 165 6.47 3.52 -11.21
C MET A 165 6.58 3.96 -12.67
N GLU A 166 5.76 4.92 -13.10
CA GLU A 166 5.82 5.49 -14.45
C GLU A 166 7.19 6.10 -14.76
N LEU A 167 7.77 6.83 -13.80
CA LEU A 167 9.07 7.46 -13.98
C LEU A 167 10.22 6.44 -13.92
N LYS A 168 10.13 5.42 -13.06
CA LYS A 168 11.09 4.29 -13.05
C LYS A 168 11.09 3.52 -14.37
N TYR A 169 9.93 3.35 -15.00
CA TYR A 169 9.85 2.76 -16.33
C TYR A 169 10.65 3.57 -17.38
N LEU A 170 10.63 4.91 -17.31
CA LEU A 170 11.46 5.76 -18.19
C LEU A 170 12.96 5.58 -17.92
N LEU A 171 13.34 5.37 -16.65
CA LEU A 171 14.71 5.09 -16.23
C LEU A 171 15.16 3.65 -16.54
N ARG A 172 14.22 2.76 -16.91
CA ARG A 172 14.45 1.31 -17.09
C ARG A 172 14.89 0.62 -15.81
N GLU A 173 14.32 1.06 -14.69
CA GLU A 173 14.54 0.49 -13.35
C GLU A 173 13.45 -0.48 -12.96
#